data_AF-A0A7Y8F1V5-F1
#
_entry.id   AF-A0A7Y8F1V5-F1
#
_cell.length_a   1.000
_cell.length_b   1.000
_cell.length_c   1.000
_cell.angle_alpha   90.00
_cell.angle_beta   90.00
_cell.angle_gamma   90.00
#
_symmetry.space_group_name_H-M   'P 1'
#
loop_
_entity.id
_entity.type
_entity.pdbx_description
1 polymer ?
#
loop_
_entity_poly.entity_id
_entity_poly.type
_entity_poly.pdbx_seq_one_letter_code
_entity_poly.pdbx_strand_id
1 'polypeptide(L)'
;MRTIGALLLTTGLCAAVTACTDKANAPRSLAQADAAEGLRLIERHGCAACHAIPGVRWPQGRTGGDLTGVASRPMIAGRLPNQPGVMTALVRDAPALLPGTGMPPMPLTEAEARDVAAYLYTLDDD
;
A
#
# COMPACT_ATOMS: atom_id res chain seq x y z
N MET A 1 22.54 60.60 -37.23
CA MET A 1 22.55 59.92 -35.91
C MET A 1 21.76 58.61 -36.06
N ARG A 2 22.34 57.48 -35.64
CA ARG A 2 21.98 56.11 -36.03
C ARG A 2 20.88 55.52 -35.12
N THR A 3 19.81 55.05 -35.77
CA THR A 3 18.83 53.99 -35.41
C THR A 3 18.85 53.40 -33.99
N ILE A 4 17.73 53.50 -33.28
CA ILE A 4 17.41 52.72 -32.07
C ILE A 4 16.76 51.40 -32.51
N GLY A 5 17.45 50.29 -32.25
CA GLY A 5 17.01 48.93 -32.56
C GLY A 5 15.99 48.41 -31.53
N ALA A 6 14.94 47.78 -32.03
CA ALA A 6 13.98 47.01 -31.25
C ALA A 6 14.65 45.75 -30.69
N LEU A 7 14.59 45.56 -29.36
CA LEU A 7 14.97 44.32 -28.71
C LEU A 7 13.71 43.58 -28.28
N LEU A 8 13.28 42.63 -29.12
CA LEU A 8 12.26 41.64 -28.80
C LEU A 8 12.81 40.69 -27.73
N LEU A 9 12.32 40.79 -26.49
CA LEU A 9 12.53 39.75 -25.48
C LEU A 9 11.50 38.64 -25.68
N THR A 10 11.88 37.60 -26.43
CA THR A 10 11.21 36.31 -26.43
C THR A 10 11.85 35.39 -25.40
N THR A 11 11.44 35.51 -24.13
CA THR A 11 11.97 34.65 -23.06
C THR A 11 11.01 33.49 -22.76
N GLY A 12 11.32 32.33 -23.33
CA GLY A 12 11.33 31.04 -22.61
C GLY A 12 10.01 30.40 -22.18
N LEU A 13 9.29 29.77 -23.11
CA LEU A 13 8.27 28.77 -22.82
C LEU A 13 8.91 27.37 -22.79
N CYS A 14 9.58 26.98 -21.71
CA CYS A 14 10.07 25.59 -21.49
C CYS A 14 10.28 25.31 -19.99
N ALA A 15 9.22 25.12 -19.20
CA ALA A 15 9.36 24.72 -17.79
C ALA A 15 8.26 23.75 -17.29
N ALA A 16 7.70 22.90 -18.16
CA ALA A 16 6.57 22.04 -17.81
C ALA A 16 6.85 20.53 -17.95
N VAL A 17 8.09 20.04 -17.78
CA VAL A 17 8.39 18.59 -17.89
C VAL A 17 9.37 18.10 -16.81
N THR A 18 9.16 18.43 -15.55
CA THR A 18 9.86 17.76 -14.42
C THR A 18 8.91 17.55 -13.25
N ALA A 19 7.95 16.64 -13.40
CA ALA A 19 7.15 16.15 -12.28
C ALA A 19 6.92 14.64 -12.39
N CYS A 20 8.00 13.88 -12.60
CA CYS A 20 8.03 12.48 -12.18
C CYS A 20 8.45 12.47 -10.71
N THR A 21 7.53 12.81 -9.81
CA THR A 21 7.74 12.54 -8.39
C THR A 21 7.64 11.03 -8.21
N ASP A 22 8.73 10.37 -7.81
CA ASP A 22 8.73 8.98 -7.36
C ASP A 22 7.88 8.83 -6.09
N LYS A 23 6.56 8.75 -6.29
CA LYS A 23 5.56 8.51 -5.23
C LYS A 23 5.64 7.08 -4.69
N ALA A 24 6.49 6.23 -5.27
CA ALA A 24 6.60 4.82 -4.95
C ALA A 24 7.07 4.57 -3.51
N ASN A 25 7.91 5.46 -2.94
CA ASN A 25 8.67 5.19 -1.71
C ASN A 25 8.21 6.00 -0.48
N ALA A 26 7.11 6.75 -0.56
CA ALA A 26 6.58 7.40 0.64
C ALA A 26 5.92 6.34 1.55
N PRO A 27 6.20 6.34 2.87
CA PRO A 27 5.51 5.47 3.82
C PRO A 27 4.00 5.62 3.68
N ARG A 28 3.31 4.50 3.47
CA ARG A 28 1.85 4.48 3.23
C ARG A 28 1.11 4.43 4.57
N SER A 29 1.06 5.57 5.26
CA SER A 29 0.38 5.67 6.55
C SER A 29 -1.15 5.79 6.40
N LEU A 30 -1.87 5.13 7.29
CA LEU A 30 -3.33 5.24 7.45
C LEU A 30 -3.61 6.11 8.68
N ALA A 31 -4.09 7.33 8.48
CA ALA A 31 -4.46 8.20 9.59
C ALA A 31 -5.49 7.51 10.50
N GLN A 32 -5.30 7.63 11.82
CA GLN A 32 -6.19 7.09 12.86
C GLN A 32 -6.27 5.54 12.92
N ALA A 33 -5.40 4.82 12.21
CA ALA A 33 -5.27 3.38 12.35
C ALA A 33 -4.17 3.01 13.37
N ASP A 34 -4.37 1.92 14.10
CA ASP A 34 -3.45 1.40 15.11
C ASP A 34 -2.84 0.06 14.66
N ALA A 35 -1.55 0.07 14.34
CA ALA A 35 -0.83 -1.13 13.91
C ALA A 35 -0.74 -2.21 15.01
N ALA A 36 -0.71 -1.82 16.29
CA ALA A 36 -0.67 -2.79 17.39
C ALA A 36 -2.01 -3.53 17.51
N GLU A 37 -3.13 -2.82 17.36
CA GLU A 37 -4.44 -3.46 17.27
C GLU A 37 -4.57 -4.31 16.00
N GLY A 38 -3.97 -3.85 14.89
CA GLY A 38 -3.84 -4.60 13.65
C GLY A 38 -3.19 -5.97 13.82
N LEU A 39 -2.06 -6.04 14.53
CA LEU A 39 -1.43 -7.32 14.87
C LEU A 39 -2.36 -8.20 15.72
N ARG A 40 -3.02 -7.62 16.73
CA ARG A 40 -3.97 -8.36 17.57
C ARG A 40 -5.12 -8.92 16.72
N LEU A 41 -5.61 -8.17 15.73
CA LEU A 41 -6.68 -8.59 14.81
C LEU A 41 -6.22 -9.72 13.89
N ILE A 42 -5.01 -9.62 13.34
CA ILE A 42 -4.36 -10.66 12.52
C ILE A 42 -4.33 -12.00 13.27
N GLU A 43 -3.94 -11.98 14.54
CA GLU A 43 -3.92 -13.17 15.39
C GLU A 43 -5.33 -13.70 15.66
N ARG A 44 -6.28 -12.83 16.04
CA ARG A 44 -7.66 -13.22 16.35
C ARG A 44 -8.41 -13.83 15.18
N HIS A 45 -8.21 -13.29 13.97
CA HIS A 45 -8.94 -13.71 12.77
C HIS A 45 -8.19 -14.76 11.96
N GLY A 46 -7.07 -15.29 12.47
CA GLY A 46 -6.41 -16.46 11.90
C GLY A 46 -5.75 -16.19 10.55
N CYS A 47 -5.35 -14.94 10.26
CA CYS A 47 -4.66 -14.59 9.01
C CYS A 47 -3.41 -15.46 8.78
N ALA A 48 -2.72 -15.82 9.87
CA ALA A 48 -1.53 -16.65 9.84
C ALA A 48 -1.77 -18.14 9.50
N ALA A 49 -3.04 -18.57 9.39
CA ALA A 49 -3.38 -19.91 8.91
C ALA A 49 -2.99 -20.09 7.43
N CYS A 50 -3.02 -19.00 6.65
CA CYS A 50 -2.67 -19.00 5.23
C CYS A 50 -1.35 -18.27 4.94
N HIS A 51 -0.99 -17.28 5.75
CA HIS A 51 0.18 -16.43 5.53
C HIS A 51 1.27 -16.66 6.58
N ALA A 52 2.52 -16.45 6.16
CA ALA A 52 3.64 -16.26 7.06
C ALA A 52 3.75 -14.76 7.30
N ILE A 53 3.67 -14.36 8.56
CA ILE A 53 3.52 -12.95 8.94
C ILE A 53 4.57 -12.65 10.01
N PRO A 54 5.52 -11.73 9.77
CA PRO A 54 6.40 -11.23 10.81
C PRO A 54 5.59 -10.80 12.04
N GLY A 55 6.10 -11.04 13.25
CA GLY A 55 5.40 -10.73 14.50
C GLY A 55 4.40 -11.79 14.98
N VAL A 56 3.89 -12.68 14.11
CA VAL A 56 3.06 -13.82 14.52
C VAL A 56 3.91 -15.08 14.54
N ARG A 57 3.94 -15.83 15.65
CA ARG A 57 4.84 -17.00 15.80
C ARG A 57 4.27 -18.29 15.22
N TRP A 58 2.98 -18.52 15.39
CA TRP A 58 2.29 -19.73 14.92
C TRP A 58 0.78 -19.44 14.82
N PRO A 59 0.06 -19.96 13.80
CA PRO A 59 0.57 -20.73 12.65
C PRO A 59 1.44 -19.89 11.69
N GLN A 60 2.07 -20.54 10.72
CA GLN A 60 2.92 -19.95 9.67
C GLN A 60 2.52 -20.50 8.31
N GLY A 61 1.28 -20.24 7.89
CA GLY A 61 0.75 -20.70 6.61
C GLY A 61 1.58 -20.16 5.43
N ARG A 62 1.57 -20.85 4.30
CA ARG A 62 2.25 -20.36 3.08
C ARG A 62 1.38 -20.42 1.83
N THR A 63 0.13 -20.87 1.95
CA THR A 63 -0.82 -20.92 0.83
C THR A 63 -1.20 -19.54 0.32
N GLY A 64 -1.28 -18.54 1.20
CA GLY A 64 -1.44 -17.12 0.87
C GLY A 64 -0.11 -16.41 0.57
N GLY A 65 1.02 -17.08 0.76
CA GLY A 65 2.36 -16.49 0.61
C GLY A 65 2.86 -15.76 1.86
N ASP A 66 4.14 -15.37 1.79
CA ASP A 66 4.86 -14.65 2.84
C ASP A 66 4.55 -13.15 2.77
N LEU A 67 4.26 -12.52 3.90
CA LEU A 67 3.95 -11.09 4.00
C LEU A 67 5.15 -10.24 4.45
N THR A 68 6.32 -10.83 4.65
CA THR A 68 7.58 -10.07 4.82
C THR A 68 7.77 -9.10 3.65
N GLY A 69 8.04 -7.82 3.95
CA GLY A 69 8.27 -6.82 2.91
C GLY A 69 7.03 -6.35 2.16
N VAL A 70 5.81 -6.77 2.57
CA VAL A 70 4.59 -6.43 1.83
C VAL A 70 4.37 -4.93 1.70
N ALA A 71 4.85 -4.13 2.64
CA ALA A 71 4.76 -2.67 2.60
C ALA A 71 5.55 -2.08 1.42
N SER A 72 6.72 -2.62 1.12
CA SER A 72 7.61 -2.15 0.06
C SER A 72 7.18 -2.61 -1.35
N ARG A 73 6.32 -3.62 -1.46
CA ARG A 73 5.83 -4.13 -2.76
C ARG A 73 5.02 -3.07 -3.51
N PRO A 74 5.21 -2.90 -4.84
CA PRO A 74 4.38 -1.97 -5.62
C PRO A 74 2.96 -2.51 -5.87
N MET A 75 2.80 -3.84 -5.84
CA MET A 75 1.55 -4.53 -6.17
C MET A 75 1.20 -5.56 -5.09
N ILE A 76 -0.08 -5.64 -4.72
CA ILE A 76 -0.64 -6.68 -3.86
C ILE A 76 -1.08 -7.85 -4.75
N ALA A 77 -0.64 -9.06 -4.39
CA ALA A 77 -0.87 -10.30 -5.14
C ALA A 77 -0.48 -10.20 -6.64
N GLY A 78 0.43 -9.29 -7.00
CA GLY A 78 0.81 -9.02 -8.39
C GLY A 78 -0.31 -8.43 -9.27
N ARG A 79 -1.45 -8.04 -8.68
CA ARG A 79 -2.67 -7.70 -9.42
C ARG A 79 -3.26 -6.34 -9.07
N LEU A 80 -3.11 -5.88 -7.83
CA LEU A 80 -3.68 -4.62 -7.35
C LEU A 80 -2.57 -3.65 -6.98
N PRO A 81 -2.73 -2.34 -7.19
CA PRO A 81 -1.75 -1.37 -6.70
C PRO A 81 -1.72 -1.39 -5.18
N ASN A 82 -0.52 -1.40 -4.59
CA ASN A 82 -0.36 -1.38 -3.14
C ASN A 82 -0.63 0.03 -2.60
N GLN A 83 -1.91 0.31 -2.33
CA GLN A 83 -2.40 1.59 -1.86
C GLN A 83 -3.27 1.40 -0.63
N PRO A 84 -3.27 2.34 0.35
CA PRO A 84 -3.93 2.11 1.63
C PRO A 84 -5.40 1.69 1.56
N GLY A 85 -6.20 2.35 0.71
CA GLY A 85 -7.61 1.99 0.52
C GLY A 85 -7.80 0.62 -0.15
N VAL A 86 -6.90 0.24 -1.06
CA VAL A 86 -6.95 -1.05 -1.74
C VAL A 86 -6.56 -2.19 -0.80
N MET A 87 -5.50 -2.00 0.00
CA MET A 87 -5.11 -2.96 1.03
C MET A 87 -6.24 -3.16 2.05
N THR A 88 -6.84 -2.07 2.53
CA THR A 88 -7.96 -2.11 3.48
C THR A 88 -9.15 -2.90 2.89
N ALA A 89 -9.54 -2.59 1.65
CA ALA A 89 -10.65 -3.26 0.98
C ALA A 89 -10.35 -4.75 0.74
N LEU A 90 -9.12 -5.09 0.34
CA LEU A 90 -8.68 -6.46 0.12
C LEU A 90 -8.68 -7.28 1.43
N VAL A 91 -8.14 -6.71 2.51
CA VAL A 91 -8.10 -7.35 3.83
C VAL A 91 -9.50 -7.68 4.33
N ARG A 92 -10.47 -6.80 4.07
CA ARG A 92 -11.87 -7.03 4.45
C ARG A 92 -12.58 -8.03 3.54
N ASP A 93 -12.47 -7.87 2.23
CA ASP A 93 -13.20 -8.67 1.24
C ASP A 93 -12.36 -8.88 -0.03
N ALA A 94 -11.46 -9.88 0.04
CA ALA A 94 -10.59 -10.18 -1.08
C ALA A 94 -11.34 -10.67 -2.34
N PRO A 95 -12.38 -11.53 -2.26
CA PRO A 95 -13.13 -11.98 -3.43
C PRO A 95 -13.79 -10.86 -4.24
N ALA A 96 -14.18 -9.75 -3.59
CA ALA A 96 -14.74 -8.59 -4.27
C ALA A 96 -13.74 -7.89 -5.21
N LEU A 97 -12.44 -7.94 -4.91
CA LEU A 97 -11.38 -7.32 -5.72
C LEU A 97 -10.62 -8.33 -6.59
N LEU A 98 -10.49 -9.57 -6.10
CA LEU A 98 -9.78 -10.67 -6.76
C LEU A 98 -10.69 -11.89 -6.88
N PRO A 99 -11.62 -11.92 -7.86
CA PRO A 99 -12.46 -13.09 -8.09
C PRO A 99 -11.62 -14.35 -8.28
N GLY A 100 -11.99 -15.42 -7.57
CA GLY A 100 -11.25 -16.69 -7.56
C GLY A 100 -10.06 -16.75 -6.60
N THR A 101 -9.82 -15.73 -5.78
CA THR A 101 -8.87 -15.80 -4.67
C THR A 101 -9.30 -16.85 -3.63
N GLY A 102 -8.33 -17.51 -3.00
CA GLY A 102 -8.57 -18.40 -1.86
C GLY A 102 -8.73 -17.68 -0.52
N MET A 103 -8.43 -16.38 -0.46
CA MET A 103 -8.64 -15.57 0.74
C MET A 103 -10.14 -15.27 0.91
N PRO A 104 -10.79 -15.70 2.01
CA PRO A 104 -12.22 -15.45 2.21
C PRO A 104 -12.48 -13.98 2.59
N PRO A 105 -13.76 -13.54 2.57
CA PRO A 105 -14.15 -12.31 3.26
C PRO A 105 -13.88 -12.47 4.75
N MET A 106 -13.22 -11.47 5.34
CA MET A 106 -12.84 -11.50 6.75
C MET A 106 -13.93 -10.83 7.60
N PRO A 107 -14.22 -11.34 8.81
CA PRO A 107 -15.22 -10.76 9.70
C PRO A 107 -14.63 -9.54 10.42
N LEU A 108 -14.31 -8.50 9.65
CA LEU A 108 -13.70 -7.25 10.08
C LEU A 108 -14.63 -6.09 9.70
N THR A 109 -14.75 -5.12 10.60
CA THR A 109 -15.26 -3.78 10.26
C THR A 109 -14.26 -3.03 9.38
N GLU A 110 -14.70 -1.92 8.77
CA GLU A 110 -13.79 -1.04 8.02
C GLU A 110 -12.65 -0.52 8.91
N ALA A 111 -12.94 -0.15 10.16
CA ALA A 111 -11.93 0.34 11.09
C ALA A 111 -10.88 -0.73 11.40
N GLU A 112 -11.33 -1.94 11.73
CA GLU A 112 -10.42 -3.06 12.00
C GLU A 112 -9.59 -3.44 10.76
N ALA A 113 -10.17 -3.41 9.56
CA ALA A 113 -9.42 -3.65 8.33
C ALA A 113 -8.33 -2.59 8.09
N ARG A 114 -8.56 -1.33 8.50
CA ARG A 114 -7.55 -0.27 8.44
C ARG A 114 -6.42 -0.52 9.44
N ASP A 115 -6.74 -0.99 10.65
CA ASP A 115 -5.73 -1.34 11.66
C ASP A 115 -4.85 -2.49 11.18
N VAL A 116 -5.46 -3.54 10.60
CA VAL A 116 -4.72 -4.64 9.96
C VAL A 116 -3.85 -4.13 8.81
N ALA A 117 -4.39 -3.28 7.92
CA ALA A 117 -3.61 -2.71 6.84
C ALA A 117 -2.46 -1.84 7.35
N ALA A 118 -2.67 -1.08 8.45
CA ALA A 118 -1.62 -0.28 9.08
C ALA A 118 -0.47 -1.17 9.58
N TYR A 119 -0.78 -2.32 10.20
CA TYR A 119 0.24 -3.30 10.56
C TYR A 119 0.97 -3.85 9.33
N LEU A 120 0.26 -4.21 8.27
CA LEU A 120 0.90 -4.70 7.04
C LEU A 120 1.85 -3.66 6.41
N TYR A 121 1.55 -2.37 6.58
CA TYR A 121 2.44 -1.29 6.14
C TYR A 121 3.64 -1.03 7.06
N THR A 122 3.75 -1.70 8.22
CA THR A 122 4.99 -1.71 9.01
C THR A 122 5.94 -2.84 8.60
N LEU A 123 5.53 -3.71 7.66
CA LEU A 123 6.32 -4.86 7.21
C LEU A 123 7.12 -4.49 5.94
N ASP A 124 8.13 -3.65 6.11
CA ASP A 124 9.07 -3.27 5.03
C ASP A 124 10.19 -4.31 4.83
N ASP A 125 10.95 -4.18 3.73
CA ASP A 125 12.02 -5.09 3.28
C ASP A 125 13.40 -4.90 3.99
N ASP A 126 13.45 -4.17 5.11
CA ASP A 126 14.71 -3.83 5.83
C ASP A 126 15.47 -5.04 6.40
#